data_AF-W6KVE9-F1
#
_entry.id   AF-W6KVE9-F1
#
_cell.length_a   1.000
_cell.length_b   1.000
_cell.length_c   1.000
_cell.angle_alpha   90.00
_cell.angle_beta   90.00
_cell.angle_gamma   90.00
#
_symmetry.space_group_name_H-M   'P 1'
#
loop_
_entity.id
_entity.type
_entity.pdbx_description
1 polymer ?
#
loop_
_entity_poly.entity_id
_entity_poly.type
_entity_poly.pdbx_seq_one_letter_code
_entity_poly.pdbx_strand_id
1 'polypeptide(L)'
;MQSQAPPMTSFEENITRAYQFLTEARLQSALMYNSTNFCMERCLDTEELYTLRRTTQAPIRYRLKKDLEEKQCVQNCSAKWDVILRTAIMEANEKEVREVQADAMAKMLRAMQKQQS
;
A
#
# COMPACT_ATOMS: atom_id res chain seq x y z
N MET A 1 -11.64 4.59 36.14
CA MET A 1 -12.74 4.25 35.23
C MET A 1 -12.50 4.96 33.91
N GLN A 2 -12.34 4.23 32.82
CA GLN A 2 -12.18 4.81 31.49
C GLN A 2 -13.55 5.38 31.09
N SER A 3 -13.67 6.69 30.90
CA SER A 3 -14.91 7.30 30.44
C SER A 3 -15.26 6.70 29.08
N GLN A 4 -16.35 5.92 29.02
CA GLN A 4 -16.90 5.47 27.75
C GLN A 4 -17.17 6.72 26.89
N ALA A 5 -16.57 6.76 25.70
CA ALA A 5 -16.89 7.80 24.74
C ALA A 5 -18.41 7.79 24.50
N PRO A 6 -19.05 8.98 24.42
CA PRO A 6 -20.48 9.04 24.17
C PRO A 6 -20.83 8.29 22.88
N PRO A 7 -21.96 7.56 22.83
CA PRO A 7 -22.36 6.83 21.64
C PRO A 7 -22.59 7.82 20.49
N MET A 8 -22.02 7.52 19.33
CA MET A 8 -22.18 8.33 18.13
C MET A 8 -23.66 8.38 17.71
N THR A 9 -24.09 9.52 17.19
CA THR A 9 -25.37 9.64 16.49
C THR A 9 -25.32 8.85 15.18
N SER A 10 -26.48 8.45 14.65
CA SER A 10 -26.55 7.73 13.36
C SER A 10 -25.93 8.51 12.20
N PHE A 11 -25.97 9.85 12.26
CA PHE A 11 -25.30 10.72 11.31
C PHE A 11 -23.77 10.62 11.42
N GLU A 12 -23.23 10.68 12.64
CA GLU A 12 -21.79 10.56 12.90
C GLU A 12 -21.27 9.16 12.52
N GLU A 13 -22.03 8.10 12.76
CA GLU A 13 -21.68 6.74 12.34
C GLU A 13 -21.57 6.64 10.81
N ASN A 14 -22.56 7.17 10.09
CA ASN A 14 -22.59 7.14 8.63
C ASN A 14 -21.44 7.94 8.02
N ILE A 15 -21.16 9.14 8.55
CA ILE A 15 -20.01 9.94 8.10
C ILE A 15 -18.69 9.23 8.41
N THR A 16 -18.56 8.65 9.60
CA THR A 16 -17.33 7.95 9.98
C THR A 16 -17.08 6.77 9.05
N ARG A 17 -18.11 5.97 8.75
CA ARG A 17 -18.00 4.87 7.77
C ARG A 17 -17.66 5.37 6.37
N ALA A 18 -18.30 6.43 5.90
CA ALA A 18 -18.01 7.02 4.60
C ALA A 18 -16.56 7.53 4.52
N TYR A 19 -16.07 8.15 5.59
CA TYR A 19 -14.69 8.64 5.67
C TYR A 19 -13.68 7.49 5.67
N GLN A 20 -13.94 6.42 6.43
CA GLN A 20 -13.13 5.21 6.43
C GLN A 20 -13.08 4.59 5.03
N PHE A 21 -14.24 4.40 4.39
CA PHE A 21 -14.32 3.84 3.04
C PHE A 21 -13.57 4.68 2.00
N LEU A 22 -13.75 6.01 2.01
CA LEU A 22 -13.03 6.90 1.09
C LEU A 22 -11.52 6.87 1.32
N THR A 23 -11.10 6.73 2.58
CA THR A 23 -9.68 6.62 2.93
C THR A 23 -9.09 5.31 2.42
N GLU A 24 -9.77 4.20 2.63
CA GLU A 24 -9.37 2.88 2.10
C GLU A 24 -9.30 2.88 0.58
N ALA A 25 -10.30 3.46 -0.10
CA ALA A 25 -10.33 3.55 -1.55
C ALA A 25 -9.17 4.39 -2.11
N ARG A 26 -8.84 5.52 -1.46
CA ARG A 26 -7.67 6.35 -1.83
C ARG A 26 -6.37 5.59 -1.65
N LEU A 27 -6.23 4.88 -0.54
CA LEU A 27 -5.05 4.06 -0.27
C LEU A 27 -4.91 2.98 -1.35
N GLN A 28 -5.96 2.22 -1.62
CA GLN A 28 -5.95 1.18 -2.67
C GLN A 28 -5.60 1.76 -4.04
N SER A 29 -6.17 2.91 -4.41
CA SER A 29 -5.85 3.57 -5.67
C SER A 29 -4.36 3.96 -5.77
N ALA A 30 -3.80 4.57 -4.72
CA ALA A 30 -2.38 4.92 -4.69
C ALA A 30 -1.47 3.68 -4.77
N LEU A 31 -1.85 2.60 -4.07
CA LEU A 31 -1.11 1.33 -4.09
C LEU A 31 -1.13 0.68 -5.46
N MET A 32 -2.29 0.64 -6.13
CA MET A 32 -2.42 0.12 -7.49
C MET A 32 -1.63 0.95 -8.51
N TYR A 33 -1.64 2.28 -8.37
CA TYR A 33 -0.88 3.16 -9.25
C TYR A 33 0.63 2.92 -9.13
N ASN A 34 1.15 2.89 -7.90
CA ASN A 34 2.57 2.68 -7.66
C ASN A 34 3.04 1.27 -8.10
N SER A 35 2.22 0.24 -7.83
CA SER A 35 2.54 -1.13 -8.25
C SER A 35 2.61 -1.28 -9.76
N THR A 36 1.63 -0.68 -10.46
CA THR A 36 1.56 -0.70 -11.93
C THR A 36 2.76 0.04 -12.51
N ASN A 37 3.04 1.26 -12.02
CA ASN A 37 4.15 2.05 -12.55
C ASN A 37 5.50 1.34 -12.34
N PHE A 38 5.77 0.85 -11.13
CA PHE A 38 7.00 0.13 -10.80
C PHE A 38 7.20 -1.10 -11.70
N CYS A 39 6.16 -1.92 -11.87
CA CYS A 39 6.27 -3.12 -12.68
C CYS A 39 6.41 -2.83 -14.18
N MET A 40 5.77 -1.77 -14.68
CA MET A 40 5.92 -1.34 -16.06
C MET A 40 7.34 -0.81 -16.32
N GLU A 41 7.87 0.05 -15.45
CA GLU A 41 9.24 0.56 -15.56
C GLU A 41 10.29 -0.55 -15.47
N ARG A 42 10.05 -1.57 -14.63
CA ARG A 42 11.01 -2.66 -14.43
C ARG A 42 10.97 -3.71 -15.53
N CYS A 43 9.81 -3.95 -16.13
CA CYS A 43 9.61 -5.07 -17.06
C CYS A 43 9.53 -4.66 -18.52
N LEU A 44 9.13 -3.43 -18.84
CA LEU A 44 9.10 -2.97 -20.21
C LEU A 44 10.47 -2.47 -20.63
N ASP A 45 10.95 -3.00 -21.76
CA ASP A 45 12.16 -2.50 -22.38
C ASP A 45 11.87 -1.17 -23.08
N THR A 46 12.16 -0.08 -22.38
CA THR A 46 11.99 1.28 -22.93
C THR A 46 13.06 1.59 -23.98
N GLU A 47 14.25 0.96 -23.92
CA GLU A 47 15.32 1.20 -24.89
C GLU A 47 14.99 0.61 -26.27
N GLU A 48 14.32 -0.54 -26.30
CA GLU A 48 13.90 -1.20 -27.55
C GLU A 48 12.65 -0.54 -28.19
N LEU A 49 11.85 0.21 -27.42
CA LEU A 49 10.73 1.02 -27.92
C LEU A 49 11.20 2.32 -28.60
N TYR A 50 12.27 2.94 -28.10
CA TYR A 50 12.87 4.14 -28.71
C TYR A 50 13.83 3.84 -29.87
N THR A 51 14.19 2.57 -30.06
CA THR A 51 14.89 2.13 -31.26
C THR A 51 13.89 1.45 -32.20
N LEU A 52 13.72 1.96 -33.42
CA LEU A 52 12.82 1.41 -34.46
C LEU A 52 13.04 -0.09 -34.83
N ARG A 53 13.94 -0.81 -34.14
CA ARG A 53 14.35 -2.18 -34.40
C ARG A 53 13.21 -3.19 -34.20
N ARG A 54 12.42 -3.10 -33.12
CA ARG A 54 11.28 -4.01 -32.90
C ARG A 54 10.18 -3.82 -33.96
N THR A 55 9.84 -2.59 -34.31
CA THR A 55 8.68 -2.26 -35.15
C THR A 55 8.93 -2.37 -36.65
N THR A 56 10.13 -2.03 -37.15
CA THR A 56 10.39 -2.00 -38.61
C THR A 56 11.24 -3.15 -39.14
N GLN A 57 12.09 -3.79 -38.31
CA GLN A 57 13.07 -4.78 -38.81
C GLN A 57 12.97 -6.16 -38.15
N ALA A 58 12.33 -6.28 -36.98
CA ALA A 58 12.21 -7.57 -36.30
C ALA A 58 11.07 -8.43 -36.88
N PRO A 59 11.31 -9.74 -37.12
CA PRO A 59 10.25 -10.69 -37.49
C PRO A 59 9.11 -10.71 -36.47
N ILE A 60 7.87 -10.87 -36.91
CA ILE A 60 6.67 -10.90 -36.04
C ILE A 60 6.81 -11.91 -34.90
N ARG A 61 7.40 -13.09 -35.16
CA ARG A 61 7.63 -14.12 -34.13
C ARG A 61 8.55 -13.65 -33.01
N TYR A 62 9.56 -12.85 -33.33
CA TYR A 62 10.48 -12.29 -32.34
C TYR A 62 9.76 -11.29 -31.44
N ARG A 63 9.01 -10.35 -32.05
CA ARG A 63 8.19 -9.39 -31.31
C ARG A 63 7.21 -10.08 -30.37
N LEU A 64 6.43 -11.04 -30.88
CA LEU A 64 5.44 -11.76 -30.07
C LEU A 64 6.08 -12.47 -28.88
N LYS A 65 7.26 -13.08 -29.07
CA LYS A 65 7.99 -13.74 -27.98
C LYS A 65 8.41 -12.73 -26.92
N LYS A 66 8.91 -11.56 -27.33
CA LYS A 66 9.31 -10.50 -26.42
C LYS A 66 8.13 -9.90 -25.65
N ASP A 67 7.02 -9.64 -26.32
CA ASP A 67 5.81 -9.14 -25.67
C ASP A 67 5.27 -10.16 -24.64
N LEU A 68 5.38 -11.47 -24.92
CA LEU A 68 5.05 -12.54 -23.97
C LEU A 68 6.01 -12.58 -22.77
N GLU A 69 7.32 -12.38 -23.00
CA GLU A 69 8.33 -12.27 -21.94
C GLU A 69 8.04 -11.07 -21.01
N GLU A 70 7.73 -9.91 -21.58
CA GLU A 70 7.36 -8.70 -20.84
C GLU A 70 6.07 -8.89 -20.05
N LYS A 71 5.04 -9.47 -20.68
CA LYS A 71 3.78 -9.80 -19.99
C LYS A 71 4.01 -10.73 -18.80
N GLN A 72 4.83 -11.77 -18.97
CA GLN A 72 5.16 -12.69 -17.89
C GLN A 72 5.94 -11.99 -16.78
N CYS A 73 6.85 -11.06 -17.13
CA CYS A 73 7.55 -10.24 -16.15
C CYS A 73 6.58 -9.39 -15.33
N VAL A 74 5.66 -8.66 -15.98
CA VAL A 74 4.69 -7.79 -15.29
C VAL A 74 3.81 -8.61 -14.34
N GLN A 75 3.31 -9.78 -14.79
CA GLN A 75 2.52 -10.68 -13.95
C GLN A 75 3.29 -11.18 -12.71
N ASN A 76 4.56 -11.54 -12.88
CA ASN A 76 5.39 -12.00 -11.77
C ASN A 76 5.75 -10.84 -10.83
N CYS A 77 5.96 -9.65 -11.38
CA CYS A 77 6.26 -8.44 -10.62
C CYS A 77 5.06 -8.04 -9.76
N SER A 78 3.86 -7.97 -10.33
CA SER A 78 2.65 -7.59 -9.59
C SER A 78 2.33 -8.59 -8.47
N ALA A 79 2.47 -9.89 -8.73
CA ALA A 79 2.29 -10.92 -7.71
C ALA A 79 3.27 -10.78 -6.53
N LYS A 80 4.52 -10.41 -6.79
CA LYS A 80 5.52 -10.17 -5.74
C LYS A 80 5.29 -8.85 -5.01
N TRP A 81 4.87 -7.81 -5.73
CA TRP A 81 4.60 -6.50 -5.15
C TRP A 81 3.54 -6.59 -4.05
N ASP A 82 2.45 -7.33 -4.29
CA ASP A 82 1.39 -7.49 -3.31
C ASP A 82 1.87 -8.13 -2.00
N VAL A 83 2.79 -9.11 -2.09
CA VAL A 83 3.38 -9.76 -0.91
C VAL A 83 4.26 -8.78 -0.14
N ILE A 84 5.16 -8.08 -0.83
CA ILE A 84 6.07 -7.11 -0.21
C ILE A 84 5.28 -6.00 0.47
N LEU A 85 4.26 -5.48 -0.21
CA LEU A 85 3.41 -4.43 0.31
C LEU A 85 2.66 -4.84 1.57
N ARG A 86 2.08 -6.06 1.59
CA ARG A 86 1.41 -6.58 2.79
C ARG A 86 2.38 -6.68 3.97
N THR A 87 3.58 -7.19 3.75
CA THR A 87 4.61 -7.26 4.79
C THR A 87 4.99 -5.88 5.30
N ALA A 88 5.25 -4.92 4.41
CA ALA A 88 5.60 -3.55 4.80
C ALA A 88 4.49 -2.85 5.60
N ILE A 89 3.21 -3.04 5.22
CA ILE A 89 2.07 -2.51 5.96
C ILE A 89 1.98 -3.15 7.35
N MET A 90 2.16 -4.47 7.46
CA MET A 90 2.14 -5.15 8.75
C MET A 90 3.24 -4.64 9.68
N GLU A 91 4.47 -4.54 9.19
CA GLU A 91 5.61 -4.02 9.97
C GLU A 91 5.40 -2.57 10.40
N ALA A 92 4.90 -1.71 9.51
CA ALA A 92 4.57 -0.33 9.84
C ALA A 92 3.49 -0.27 10.92
N ASN A 93 2.40 -1.03 10.79
CA ASN A 93 1.33 -1.07 11.77
C ASN A 93 1.81 -1.59 13.13
N GLU A 94 2.62 -2.64 13.16
CA GLU A 94 3.20 -3.15 14.41
C GLU A 94 4.04 -2.10 15.12
N LYS A 95 4.84 -1.35 14.36
CA LYS A 95 5.65 -0.27 14.91
C LYS A 95 4.77 0.82 15.54
N GLU A 96 3.78 1.33 14.81
CA GLU A 96 2.88 2.38 15.31
C GLU A 96 2.09 1.91 16.54
N VAL A 97 1.60 0.66 16.56
CA VAL A 97 0.91 0.09 17.71
C VAL A 97 1.82 0.06 18.95
N ARG A 98 3.09 -0.33 18.79
CA ARG A 98 4.07 -0.33 19.90
C ARG A 98 4.31 1.08 20.42
N GLU A 99 4.42 2.08 19.55
CA GLU A 99 4.63 3.48 19.95
C GLU A 99 3.44 4.03 20.74
N VAL A 100 2.21 3.81 20.26
CA VAL A 100 0.98 4.24 20.95
C VAL A 100 0.82 3.53 22.29
N GLN A 101 1.09 2.23 22.36
CA GLN A 101 1.04 1.47 23.61
C GLN A 101 2.07 1.95 24.63
N ALA A 102 3.30 2.26 24.18
CA ALA A 102 4.34 2.81 25.03
C ALA A 102 3.95 4.19 25.60
N ASP A 103 3.41 5.09 24.78
CA ASP A 103 2.93 6.40 25.22
C ASP A 103 1.74 6.29 26.21
N ALA A 104 0.79 5.38 25.95
CA ALA A 104 -0.32 5.13 26.85
C ALA A 104 0.14 4.60 28.22
N MET A 105 1.10 3.67 28.25
CA MET A 105 1.70 3.19 29.49
C MET A 105 2.45 4.31 30.23
N ALA A 106 3.23 5.12 29.53
CA ALA A 106 3.94 6.25 30.12
C ALA A 106 2.98 7.27 30.76
N LYS A 107 1.85 7.56 30.09
CA LYS A 107 0.78 8.42 30.62
C LYS A 107 0.13 7.82 31.87
N MET A 108 -0.16 6.52 31.88
CA MET A 108 -0.70 5.84 33.07
C MET A 108 0.27 5.89 34.25
N LEU A 109 1.55 5.63 34.03
CA LEU A 109 2.57 5.67 35.09
C LEU A 109 2.71 7.08 35.69
N ARG A 110 2.70 8.12 34.85
CA ARG A 110 2.71 9.52 35.31
C ARG A 110 1.45 9.88 36.09
N ALA A 111 0.28 9.38 35.67
CA ALA A 111 -0.97 9.62 36.38
C ALA A 111 -1.00 8.93 37.76
N MET A 112 -0.48 7.70 37.85
CA MET A 112 -0.37 6.97 39.12
C MET A 112 0.59 7.66 40.10
N GLN A 113 1.74 8.14 39.63
CA GLN A 113 2.67 8.90 40.47
C GLN A 113 2.05 10.20 41.01
N LYS A 114 1.25 10.90 40.20
CA LYS A 114 0.52 12.11 40.63
C LYS A 114 -0.63 11.82 41.61
N GLN A 115 -1.14 10.59 41.69
CA GLN A 115 -2.18 10.21 42.66
C GLN A 115 -1.61 9.76 44.02
N GLN A 116 -0.31 9.44 44.09
CA GLN A 116 0.38 9.02 45.32
C GLN A 116 1.14 10.16 46.02
N SER A 117 1.11 11.37 45.45
CA SER A 117 1.65 12.61 46.04
C SER A 117 0.51 13.54 46.45
#